data_AF-M0IMH6-F1
#
_entry.id   AF-M0IMH6-F1
#
_cell.length_a   1.000
_cell.length_b   1.000
_cell.length_c   1.000
_cell.angle_alpha   90.00
_cell.angle_beta   90.00
_cell.angle_gamma   90.00
#
_symmetry.space_group_name_H-M   'P 1'
#
loop_
_entity.id
_entity.type
_entity.pdbx_description
1 polymer ?
#
loop_
_entity_poly.entity_id
_entity_poly.type
_entity_poly.pdbx_seq_one_letter_code
_entity_poly.pdbx_strand_id
1 'polypeptide(L)' 'MISDCDRTQPDAETVDETVTNGGVDAWFARETPGIVAGLEASHFIGPVTATTARDLIAGGNAEAALSLVLREVDDSWRE' A
#
# COMPACT_ATOMS: atom_id res chain seq x y z
N MET A 1 49.91 -8.98 -12.74
CA MET A 1 49.48 -7.57 -12.79
C MET A 1 48.01 -7.57 -13.14
N ILE A 2 47.18 -6.91 -12.32
CA ILE A 2 45.72 -6.60 -12.41
C ILE A 2 44.75 -7.79 -12.57
N SER A 3 43.63 -7.90 -11.84
CA SER A 3 43.09 -7.14 -10.72
C SER A 3 42.10 -8.07 -10.02
N ASP A 4 42.21 -8.13 -8.70
CA ASP A 4 41.18 -8.60 -7.80
C ASP A 4 39.94 -7.71 -7.98
N CYS A 5 38.79 -8.32 -8.28
CA CYS A 5 37.49 -7.72 -8.05
C CYS A 5 36.73 -8.64 -7.10
N ASP A 6 37.17 -8.64 -5.85
CA ASP A 6 36.28 -8.73 -4.70
C ASP A 6 35.14 -7.70 -4.90
N ARG A 7 33.95 -8.21 -5.20
CA ARG A 7 32.71 -7.44 -5.03
C ARG A 7 31.89 -8.11 -3.94
N THR A 8 32.40 -8.02 -2.72
CA THR A 8 31.57 -8.08 -1.52
C THR A 8 30.67 -6.84 -1.48
N GLN A 9 29.34 -7.03 -1.45
CA GLN A 9 28.36 -6.57 -0.43
C GLN A 9 26.91 -6.46 -0.99
N PRO A 10 25.87 -6.43 -0.13
CA PRO A 10 24.94 -7.54 0.11
C PRO A 10 23.47 -7.07 -0.10
N ASP A 11 22.50 -7.77 0.50
CA ASP A 11 21.11 -7.34 0.66
C ASP A 11 20.20 -7.58 -0.55
N ALA A 12 19.77 -8.82 -0.70
CA ALA A 12 18.43 -9.09 -1.20
C ALA A 12 17.77 -9.92 -0.11
N GLU A 13 17.17 -9.17 0.82
CA GLU A 13 15.99 -9.52 1.61
C GLU A 13 15.66 -11.01 1.54
N THR A 14 15.99 -11.73 2.61
CA THR A 14 15.30 -12.97 2.92
C THR A 14 13.81 -12.62 2.94
N VAL A 15 13.12 -12.84 1.82
CA VAL A 15 11.67 -12.90 1.80
C VAL A 15 11.34 -14.06 2.73
N ASP A 16 11.08 -13.69 3.98
CA ASP A 16 10.53 -14.57 4.98
C ASP A 16 9.17 -15.01 4.44
N GLU A 17 9.19 -16.12 3.70
CA GLU A 17 8.03 -16.73 3.06
C GLU A 17 7.12 -17.41 4.11
N THR A 18 7.24 -17.01 5.38
CA THR A 18 6.19 -17.17 6.38
C THR A 18 5.32 -15.93 6.40
N VAL A 19 4.64 -15.70 5.28
CA VAL A 19 3.41 -14.90 5.25
C VAL A 19 2.36 -15.65 6.06
N THR A 20 2.48 -15.55 7.38
CA THR A 20 1.41 -15.89 8.31
C THR A 20 0.26 -14.92 8.04
N ASN A 21 -0.99 -15.31 8.29
CA ASN A 21 -2.15 -14.45 8.05
C ASN A 21 -1.99 -13.07 8.73
N GLY A 22 -1.34 -13.02 9.90
CA GLY A 22 -1.00 -11.77 10.59
C GLY A 22 0.07 -10.89 9.89
N GLY A 23 0.91 -11.47 9.04
CA GLY A 23 1.85 -10.72 8.19
C GLY A 23 1.14 -10.03 7.02
N VAL A 24 0.09 -10.64 6.46
CA VAL A 24 -0.72 -10.03 5.40
C VAL A 24 -1.47 -8.82 5.94
N ASP A 25 -2.15 -8.96 7.09
CA ASP A 25 -2.87 -7.85 7.73
C ASP A 25 -1.94 -6.67 8.08
N ALA A 26 -0.75 -6.96 8.61
CA ALA A 26 0.23 -5.93 8.97
C ALA A 26 0.81 -5.23 7.74
N TRP A 27 1.13 -5.97 6.68
CA TRP A 27 1.53 -5.40 5.40
C TRP A 27 0.42 -4.55 4.81
N PHE A 28 -0.81 -5.06 4.82
CA PHE A 28 -1.97 -4.39 4.25
C PHE A 28 -2.26 -3.05 4.94
N ALA A 29 -2.26 -3.04 6.28
CA ALA A 29 -2.43 -1.81 7.06
C ALA A 29 -1.31 -0.79 6.78
N ARG A 30 -0.08 -1.24 6.50
CA ARG A 30 1.05 -0.38 6.17
C ARG A 30 0.95 0.24 4.77
N GLU A 31 0.46 -0.51 3.78
CA GLU A 31 0.40 -0.04 2.39
C GLU A 31 -0.86 0.78 2.08
N THR A 32 -1.97 0.53 2.78
CA THR A 32 -3.26 1.21 2.56
C THR A 32 -3.15 2.76 2.52
N PRO A 33 -2.40 3.44 3.42
CA PRO A 33 -2.20 4.89 3.33
C PRO A 33 -1.58 5.35 2.01
N GLY A 34 -0.60 4.60 1.50
CA GLY A 34 0.08 4.90 0.24
C GLY A 34 -0.85 4.73 -0.97
N ILE A 35 -1.68 3.69 -0.94
CA ILE A 35 -2.70 3.44 -1.98
C ILE A 35 -3.71 4.59 -2.03
N VAL A 36 -4.26 5.01 -0.88
CA VAL A 36 -5.21 6.13 -0.80
C VAL A 36 -4.59 7.43 -1.32
N ALA A 37 -3.34 7.72 -0.93
CA ALA A 37 -2.63 8.91 -1.39
C ALA A 37 -2.39 8.88 -2.91
N GLY A 38 -2.03 7.72 -3.47
CA GLY A 38 -1.83 7.55 -4.91
C GLY A 38 -3.11 7.73 -5.71
N LEU A 39 -4.23 7.20 -5.22
CA LEU A 39 -5.55 7.35 -5.85
C LEU A 39 -6.04 8.80 -5.83
N GLU A 40 -5.86 9.51 -4.71
CA GLU A 40 -6.21 10.94 -4.61
C GLU A 40 -5.34 11.79 -5.55
N ALA A 41 -4.03 11.57 -5.58
CA ALA A 41 -3.11 12.30 -6.47
C ALA A 41 -3.42 12.05 -7.96
N SER A 42 -3.94 10.87 -8.28
CA SER A 42 -4.36 10.48 -9.63
C SER A 42 -5.78 10.95 -9.96
N HIS A 43 -6.47 11.63 -9.04
CA HIS A 43 -7.86 12.09 -9.19
C HIS A 43 -8.88 10.97 -9.44
N PHE A 44 -8.57 9.73 -9.06
CA PHE A 44 -9.52 8.62 -9.11
C PHE A 44 -10.48 8.59 -7.92
N ILE A 45 -10.14 9.31 -6.85
CA ILE A 45 -11.02 9.56 -5.71
C ILE A 45 -10.98 11.04 -5.36
N GLY A 46 -12.08 11.56 -4.85
CA GLY A 46 -12.20 12.92 -4.36
C GLY A 46 -11.57 13.15 -2.98
N PRO A 47 -11.34 14.42 -2.61
CA PRO A 47 -10.70 14.78 -1.34
C PRO A 47 -11.52 14.39 -0.10
N VAL A 48 -12.85 14.35 -0.21
CA VAL A 48 -13.74 13.90 0.87
C VAL A 48 -13.54 12.41 1.15
N THR A 49 -13.48 11.61 0.10
CA THR A 49 -13.27 10.16 0.18
C THR A 49 -11.89 9.83 0.67
N ALA A 50 -10.86 10.52 0.17
CA ALA A 50 -9.50 10.38 0.65
C ALA A 50 -9.36 10.75 2.14
N THR A 51 -10.04 11.81 2.61
CA THR A 51 -10.08 12.18 4.04
C THR A 51 -10.76 11.10 4.87
N THR A 52 -11.92 10.63 4.44
CA THR A 52 -12.68 9.58 5.15
C THR A 52 -11.88 8.28 5.23
N ALA A 53 -11.18 7.91 4.15
CA ALA A 53 -10.30 6.74 4.12
C ALA A 53 -9.12 6.89 5.09
N ARG A 54 -8.52 8.08 5.20
CA ARG A 54 -7.47 8.36 6.20
C ARG A 54 -7.97 8.24 7.63
N ASP A 55 -9.18 8.71 7.92
CA ASP A 55 -9.79 8.58 9.26
C ASP A 55 -10.05 7.11 9.60
N LEU A 56 -10.51 6.31 8.64
CA LEU A 56 -10.69 4.86 8.79
C LEU A 56 -9.37 4.14 9.07
N ILE A 57 -8.30 4.49 8.35
CA ILE A 57 -6.94 3.97 8.57
C ILE A 57 -6.44 4.34 9.97
N ALA A 58 -6.60 5.61 10.39
CA ALA A 58 -6.20 6.06 11.72
C ALA A 58 -6.96 5.32 12.84
N GLY A 59 -8.21 4.91 12.57
CA GLY A 59 -9.01 4.06 13.45
C GLY A 59 -8.67 2.56 13.39
N GLY A 60 -7.66 2.15 12.62
CA GLY A 60 -7.27 0.74 12.46
C GLY A 60 -8.14 -0.06 11.48
N ASN A 61 -9.02 0.60 10.73
CA ASN A 61 -9.97 -0.03 9.81
C ASN A 61 -9.48 0.09 8.35
N ALA A 62 -8.29 -0.46 8.05
CA ALA A 62 -7.69 -0.39 6.72
C ALA A 62 -8.58 -1.05 5.63
N GLU A 63 -9.25 -2.15 5.94
CA GLU A 63 -10.14 -2.85 5.00
C GLU A 63 -11.33 -1.98 4.59
N ALA A 64 -11.94 -1.29 5.57
CA ALA A 64 -13.05 -0.36 5.30
C ALA A 64 -12.59 0.84 4.47
N ALA A 65 -11.39 1.36 4.75
CA ALA A 65 -10.80 2.44 3.97
C ALA A 65 -10.59 2.03 2.51
N LEU A 66 -10.05 0.83 2.27
CA LEU A 66 -9.81 0.34 0.92
C LEU A 66 -11.14 0.07 0.18
N SER A 67 -12.11 -0.54 0.85
CA SER A 67 -13.44 -0.80 0.27
C SER A 67 -14.13 0.49 -0.16
N LEU A 68 -14.00 1.55 0.64
CA LEU A 68 -14.55 2.87 0.31
C LEU A 68 -13.92 3.45 -0.96
N VAL A 69 -12.58 3.47 -1.05
CA VAL A 69 -11.89 4.05 -2.21
C VAL A 69 -12.11 3.22 -3.48
N LEU A 70 -12.06 1.89 -3.39
CA LEU A 70 -12.27 1.03 -4.57
C LEU A 70 -13.68 1.14 -5.13
N ARG A 71 -14.69 1.37 -4.28
CA ARG A 71 -16.05 1.61 -4.74
C ARG A 71 -16.14 2.88 -5.58
N GLU A 72 -15.51 3.97 -5.12
CA GLU A 72 -15.52 5.23 -5.87
C GLU A 72 -14.72 5.14 -7.18
N VAL A 73 -13.63 4.37 -7.19
CA VAL A 73 -12.91 4.06 -8.42
C VAL A 73 -13.79 3.27 -9.39
N ASP A 74 -14.55 2.26 -8.94
CA ASP A 74 -15.50 1.51 -9.80
C ASP A 74 -16.59 2.43 -10.35
N ASP A 75 -17.18 3.27 -9.50
CA ASP A 75 -18.20 4.23 -9.90
C ASP A 75 -17.68 5.19 -10.98
N SER A 76 -16.44 5.69 -10.82
CA SER A 76 -15.80 6.60 -11.79
C SER A 76 -15.57 5.99 -13.17
N TRP A 77 -15.54 4.65 -13.29
CA TRP A 77 -15.34 3.95 -14.56
C TRP A 77 -16.66 3.61 -15.27
N ARG A 78 -17.79 3.75 -14.57
CA ARG A 78 -19.14 3.52 -15.14
C ARG A 78 -19.73 4.76 -15.81
N GLU A 79 -19.10 5.93 -15.63
CA GLU A 79 -19.52 7.23 -16.16
C GLU A 79 -18.91 7.57 -17.52
#